data_AF-A0A242A7U5-F1
#
_entry.id   AF-A0A242A7U5-F1
#
_cell.length_a   1.000
_cell.length_b   1.000
_cell.length_c   1.000
_cell.angle_alpha   90.00
_cell.angle_beta   90.00
_cell.angle_gamma   90.00
#
_symmetry.space_group_name_H-M   'P 1'
#
loop_
_entity.id
_entity.type
_entity.pdbx_description
1 polymer ?
#
loop_
_entity_poly.entity_id
_entity_poly.type
_entity_poly.pdbx_seq_one_letter_code
_entity_poly.pdbx_strand_id
1 'polypeptide(L)'
;MTNQNLPSKVYKSQLAKINDTYMPQIESQLHGNGIHMTEYQRTCVINSISSINEMLVKEGISVGDVDQSNLTQTLMHVAALQLNATATPREVYFIKRKQKNKNGTEIQIIEMGIEGDGNDAILSRFGRNVKTVHRHWEVREHDEFTYPGYAGLAVTPPSWTPKGKGKVIRVVYPIEYIDGQVEFFIAEREDVKANLLAHMYNNLMWDNKKTEKKEKIKEFSEVHTLDEILDNSEMQEIGKISPAWKEPQSRESMIVRKMRNRIVKKIPKDFSNAYIESIIESAEDDYQTRQMNRKEAEIVDEIDKNANSEVFDPKPIEPEKRPQNVTEDGEIQEGVFTEVDQETFDLGEDDPY
;
A
#
# COMPACT_ATOMS: atom_id res chain seq x y z
N MET A 1 30.51 -29.07 54.70
CA MET A 1 29.13 -28.84 54.21
C MET A 1 29.18 -27.66 53.24
N THR A 2 29.18 -27.95 51.95
CA THR A 2 29.16 -26.94 50.88
C THR A 2 27.71 -26.51 50.67
N ASN A 3 27.33 -25.36 51.23
CA ASN A 3 26.06 -24.71 50.90
C ASN A 3 26.10 -24.25 49.44
N GLN A 4 25.54 -25.07 48.56
CA GLN A 4 25.17 -24.63 47.21
C GLN A 4 24.04 -23.61 47.37
N ASN A 5 24.36 -22.33 47.13
CA ASN A 5 23.36 -21.30 46.91
C ASN A 5 22.50 -21.68 45.70
N LEU A 6 21.33 -22.27 45.96
CA LEU A 6 20.28 -22.40 44.96
C LEU A 6 19.92 -20.98 44.47
N PRO A 7 19.97 -20.69 43.16
CA PRO A 7 19.65 -19.38 42.65
C PRO A 7 18.20 -19.04 43.03
N SER A 8 17.98 -17.85 43.60
CA SER A 8 16.66 -17.37 43.97
C SER A 8 15.76 -17.37 42.72
N LYS A 9 14.61 -18.03 42.80
CA LYS A 9 13.62 -18.02 41.72
C LYS A 9 13.08 -16.60 41.57
N VAL A 10 13.59 -15.87 40.58
CA VAL A 10 13.06 -14.55 40.21
C VAL A 10 11.68 -14.77 39.58
N TYR A 11 10.64 -14.32 40.26
CA TYR A 11 9.28 -14.35 39.73
C TYR A 11 9.17 -13.33 38.60
N LYS A 12 9.01 -13.81 37.36
CA LYS A 12 8.80 -12.99 36.17
C LYS A 12 7.32 -12.91 35.83
N SER A 13 6.86 -11.71 35.45
CA SER A 13 5.52 -11.53 34.89
C SER A 13 5.36 -12.36 33.61
N GLN A 14 4.12 -12.66 33.21
CA GLN A 14 3.85 -13.37 31.96
C GLN A 14 4.45 -12.62 30.76
N LEU A 15 4.32 -11.30 30.73
CA LEU A 15 4.89 -10.45 29.69
C LEU A 15 6.42 -10.52 29.66
N ALA A 16 7.09 -10.52 30.83
CA ALA A 16 8.53 -10.66 30.91
C ALA A 16 9.01 -12.01 30.34
N LYS A 17 8.27 -13.10 30.60
CA LYS A 17 8.59 -14.42 30.02
C LYS A 17 8.45 -14.43 28.50
N ILE A 18 7.42 -13.77 27.97
CA ILE A 18 7.21 -13.66 26.51
C ILE A 18 8.39 -12.86 25.91
N ASN A 19 8.72 -11.70 26.47
CA ASN A 19 9.86 -10.89 26.02
C ASN A 19 11.18 -11.66 26.05
N ASP A 20 11.48 -12.37 27.14
CA ASP A 20 12.70 -13.18 27.27
C ASP A 20 12.78 -14.32 26.25
N THR A 21 11.64 -14.79 25.75
CA THR A 21 11.57 -15.85 24.74
C THR A 21 11.81 -15.31 23.33
N TYR A 22 11.13 -14.21 22.97
CA TYR A 22 11.12 -13.69 21.61
C TYR A 22 12.27 -12.72 21.31
N MET A 23 12.64 -11.85 22.26
CA MET A 23 13.65 -10.81 22.01
C MET A 23 15.00 -11.38 21.54
N PRO A 24 15.58 -12.42 22.18
CA PRO A 24 16.85 -12.98 21.71
C PRO A 24 16.76 -13.60 20.31
N GLN A 25 15.61 -14.18 19.96
CA GLN A 25 15.38 -14.76 18.64
C GLN A 25 15.31 -13.67 17.56
N ILE A 26 14.56 -12.59 17.83
CA ILE A 26 14.43 -11.44 16.94
C ILE A 26 15.79 -10.78 16.73
N GLU A 27 16.54 -10.52 17.81
CA GLU A 27 17.88 -9.94 17.73
C GLU A 27 18.83 -10.78 16.87
N SER A 28 18.86 -12.10 17.10
CA SER A 28 19.71 -13.02 16.35
C SER A 28 19.36 -13.05 14.86
N GLN A 29 18.05 -13.12 14.54
CA GLN A 29 17.59 -13.18 13.14
C GLN A 29 17.80 -11.85 12.41
N LEU A 30 17.55 -10.71 13.06
CA LEU A 30 17.82 -9.40 12.46
C LEU A 30 19.31 -9.16 12.27
N HIS A 31 20.14 -9.57 13.23
CA HIS A 31 21.59 -9.55 13.08
C HIS A 31 22.05 -10.39 11.88
N GLY A 32 21.45 -11.57 11.69
CA GLY A 32 21.70 -12.41 10.50
C GLY A 32 21.35 -11.72 9.17
N ASN A 33 20.39 -10.78 9.18
CA ASN A 33 20.02 -9.94 8.05
C ASN A 33 20.79 -8.59 8.01
N GLY A 34 21.87 -8.44 8.78
CA GLY A 34 22.70 -7.24 8.82
C GLY A 34 22.08 -6.06 9.58
N ILE A 35 21.07 -6.31 10.42
CA ILE A 35 20.39 -5.28 11.22
C ILE A 35 20.75 -5.47 12.69
N HIS A 36 21.53 -4.54 13.23
CA HIS A 36 21.81 -4.49 14.67
C HIS A 36 20.72 -3.69 15.38
N MET A 37 19.92 -4.36 16.21
CA MET A 37 18.81 -3.71 16.90
C MET A 37 19.30 -2.61 17.86
N THR A 38 18.78 -1.40 17.63
CA THR A 38 18.91 -0.28 18.57
C THR A 38 18.00 -0.45 19.78
N GLU A 39 18.23 0.34 20.83
CA GLU A 39 17.37 0.39 22.02
C GLU A 39 15.92 0.76 21.67
N TYR A 40 15.75 1.65 20.68
CA TYR A 40 14.43 2.02 20.20
C TYR A 40 13.71 0.85 19.52
N GLN A 41 14.40 0.08 18.68
CA GLN A 41 13.81 -1.10 18.04
C GLN A 41 13.42 -2.17 19.07
N ARG A 42 14.23 -2.37 20.12
CA ARG A 42 13.86 -3.22 21.27
C ARG A 42 12.58 -2.72 21.94
N THR A 43 12.46 -1.41 22.14
CA THR A 43 11.26 -0.78 22.71
C THR A 43 10.03 -1.02 21.84
N CYS A 44 10.14 -0.87 20.51
CA CYS A 44 9.03 -1.15 19.57
C CYS A 44 8.54 -2.60 19.66
N VAL A 45 9.46 -3.57 19.78
CA VAL A 45 9.12 -4.98 19.98
C VAL A 45 8.39 -5.21 21.29
N ILE A 46 8.90 -4.68 22.42
CA ILE A 46 8.26 -4.81 23.74
C ILE A 46 6.84 -4.24 23.73
N ASN A 47 6.68 -3.05 23.16
CA ASN A 47 5.38 -2.37 23.06
C ASN A 47 4.39 -3.17 22.19
N SER A 48 4.91 -3.82 21.14
CA SER A 48 4.11 -4.66 20.26
C SER A 48 3.71 -5.98 20.93
N ILE A 49 4.62 -6.62 21.67
CA ILE A 49 4.29 -7.82 22.47
C ILE A 49 3.20 -7.48 23.50
N SER A 50 3.30 -6.33 24.18
CA SER A 50 2.25 -5.89 25.11
C SER A 50 0.90 -5.74 24.41
N SER A 51 0.89 -5.04 23.27
CA SER A 51 -0.33 -4.77 22.50
C SER A 51 -0.98 -6.06 21.96
N ILE A 52 -0.17 -7.00 21.45
CA ILE A 52 -0.63 -8.31 20.99
C ILE A 52 -1.17 -9.13 22.16
N ASN A 53 -0.45 -9.17 23.29
CA ASN A 53 -0.90 -9.92 24.46
C ASN A 53 -2.22 -9.37 25.02
N GLU A 54 -2.38 -8.05 25.10
CA GLU A 54 -3.65 -7.43 25.51
C GLU A 54 -4.80 -7.79 24.56
N MET A 55 -4.56 -7.81 23.24
CA MET A 55 -5.55 -8.24 22.26
C MET A 55 -5.95 -9.70 22.47
N LEU A 56 -4.98 -10.61 22.64
CA LEU A 56 -5.25 -12.04 22.82
C LEU A 56 -5.97 -12.34 24.14
N VAL A 57 -5.56 -11.69 25.24
CA VAL A 57 -6.19 -11.85 26.55
C VAL A 57 -7.66 -11.40 26.52
N LYS A 58 -7.99 -10.32 25.82
CA LYS A 58 -9.39 -9.87 25.65
C LYS A 58 -10.26 -10.92 24.95
N GLU A 59 -9.65 -11.76 24.11
CA GLU A 59 -10.33 -12.84 23.40
C GLU A 59 -10.19 -14.20 24.11
N GLY A 60 -9.61 -14.24 25.31
CA GLY A 60 -9.42 -15.45 26.10
C GLY A 60 -8.36 -16.40 25.54
N ILE A 61 -7.43 -15.89 24.71
CA ILE A 61 -6.39 -16.65 24.02
C ILE A 61 -5.02 -16.29 24.61
N SER A 62 -4.11 -17.26 24.67
CA SER A 62 -2.73 -17.02 25.10
C SER A 62 -1.80 -16.84 23.89
N VAL A 63 -0.65 -16.20 24.11
CA VAL A 63 0.40 -16.09 23.08
C VAL A 63 0.90 -17.47 22.60
N GLY A 64 0.76 -18.52 23.40
CA GLY A 64 1.15 -19.88 22.99
C GLY A 64 0.19 -20.52 21.98
N ASP A 65 -1.03 -19.99 21.84
CA ASP A 65 -2.08 -20.55 20.98
C ASP A 65 -2.04 -19.99 19.54
N VAL A 66 -1.18 -18.99 19.29
CA VAL A 66 -0.95 -18.43 17.95
C VAL A 66 0.27 -19.08 17.30
N ASP A 67 0.38 -18.98 15.98
CA ASP A 67 1.53 -19.47 15.25
C ASP A 67 2.80 -18.68 15.64
N GLN A 68 3.74 -19.37 16.29
CA GLN A 68 4.92 -18.74 16.88
C GLN A 68 5.88 -18.19 15.81
N SER A 69 5.93 -18.82 14.63
CA SER A 69 6.76 -18.39 13.50
C SER A 69 6.24 -17.07 12.93
N ASN A 70 4.92 -16.99 12.68
CA ASN A 70 4.26 -15.78 12.23
C ASN A 70 4.35 -14.65 13.26
N LEU A 71 4.23 -14.95 14.56
CA LEU A 71 4.40 -13.95 15.61
C LEU A 71 5.83 -13.40 15.61
N THR A 72 6.83 -14.28 15.52
CA THR A 72 8.25 -13.87 15.45
C THR A 72 8.50 -12.99 14.24
N GLN A 73 8.02 -13.39 13.06
CA GLN A 73 8.16 -12.60 11.84
C GLN A 73 7.47 -11.23 11.95
N THR A 74 6.24 -11.19 12.49
CA THR A 74 5.52 -9.93 12.74
C THR A 74 6.31 -8.99 13.65
N LEU A 75 6.90 -9.51 14.73
CA LEU A 75 7.72 -8.70 15.63
C LEU A 75 9.05 -8.25 14.99
N MET A 76 9.65 -9.06 14.11
CA MET A 76 10.80 -8.64 13.31
C MET A 76 10.44 -7.50 12.36
N HIS A 77 9.28 -7.56 11.70
CA HIS A 77 8.82 -6.48 10.82
C HIS A 77 8.63 -5.18 11.61
N VAL A 78 8.00 -5.23 12.78
CA VAL A 78 7.87 -4.08 13.70
C VAL A 78 9.24 -3.49 14.03
N ALA A 79 10.20 -4.33 14.41
CA ALA A 79 11.55 -3.89 14.75
C ALA A 79 12.27 -3.26 13.56
N ALA A 80 12.19 -3.89 12.39
CA ALA A 80 12.84 -3.44 11.17
C ALA A 80 12.29 -2.07 10.70
N LEU A 81 10.97 -1.89 10.74
CA LEU A 81 10.28 -0.64 10.40
C LEU A 81 10.27 0.39 11.54
N GLN A 82 10.74 -0.02 12.72
CA GLN A 82 10.75 0.76 13.96
C GLN A 82 9.38 1.30 14.36
N LEU A 83 8.30 0.56 14.08
CA LEU A 83 6.93 1.00 14.31
C LEU A 83 6.53 0.84 15.78
N ASN A 84 6.06 1.92 16.41
CA ASN A 84 5.69 1.88 17.82
C ASN A 84 4.17 1.72 18.04
N ALA A 85 3.76 0.60 18.63
CA ALA A 85 2.37 0.28 18.96
C ALA A 85 1.75 1.18 20.06
N THR A 86 2.58 1.86 20.87
CA THR A 86 2.13 2.75 21.96
C THR A 86 2.28 4.23 21.63
N ALA A 87 2.74 4.57 20.42
CA ALA A 87 2.79 5.96 19.97
C ALA A 87 1.40 6.59 19.98
N THR A 88 1.35 7.93 20.08
CA THR A 88 0.11 8.69 19.99
C THR A 88 0.26 9.75 18.89
N PRO A 89 -0.38 9.57 17.73
CA PRO A 89 -1.16 8.41 17.27
C PRO A 89 -0.35 7.11 17.14
N ARG A 90 -1.01 5.94 17.19
CA ARG A 90 -0.35 4.64 17.03
C ARG A 90 0.26 4.51 15.64
N GLU A 91 1.40 3.84 15.52
CA GLU A 91 2.06 3.59 14.24
C GLU A 91 1.71 2.23 13.63
N VAL A 92 1.26 1.28 14.47
CA VAL A 92 0.96 -0.11 14.06
C VAL A 92 -0.19 -0.68 14.89
N TYR A 93 -1.05 -1.44 14.22
CA TYR A 93 -2.08 -2.28 14.84
C TYR A 93 -1.83 -3.75 14.55
N PHE A 94 -2.45 -4.60 15.37
CA PHE A 94 -2.44 -6.04 15.22
C PHE A 94 -3.88 -6.56 15.20
N ILE A 95 -4.15 -7.54 14.35
CA ILE A 95 -5.40 -8.28 14.35
C ILE A 95 -5.12 -9.78 14.36
N LYS A 96 -5.93 -10.52 15.10
CA LYS A 96 -5.95 -11.98 15.00
C LYS A 96 -6.70 -12.39 13.73
N ARG A 97 -6.12 -13.34 12.98
CA ARG A 97 -6.78 -14.02 11.86
C ARG A 97 -6.69 -15.52 12.01
N LYS A 98 -7.63 -16.22 11.36
CA LYS A 98 -7.52 -17.65 11.12
C LYS A 98 -6.99 -17.87 9.71
N GLN A 99 -6.03 -18.77 9.56
CA GLN A 99 -5.50 -19.19 8.27
C GLN A 99 -5.39 -20.72 8.24
N LYS A 100 -5.62 -21.33 7.08
CA LYS A 100 -5.34 -22.76 6.89
C LYS A 100 -3.87 -22.92 6.51
N ASN A 101 -3.17 -23.79 7.23
CA ASN A 101 -1.82 -24.19 6.85
C ASN A 101 -1.87 -25.15 5.63
N LYS A 102 -0.69 -25.53 5.10
CA LYS A 102 -0.58 -26.47 3.96
C LYS A 102 -1.28 -27.82 4.20
N ASN A 103 -1.46 -28.21 5.45
CA ASN A 103 -2.11 -29.47 5.84
C ASN A 103 -3.62 -29.31 6.08
N GLY A 104 -4.19 -28.14 5.77
CA GLY A 104 -5.61 -27.84 5.96
C GLY A 104 -6.03 -27.57 7.40
N THR A 105 -5.10 -27.58 8.36
CA THR A 105 -5.38 -27.25 9.76
C THR A 105 -5.55 -25.74 9.92
N GLU A 106 -6.60 -25.32 10.62
CA GLU A 106 -6.76 -23.91 11.00
C GLU A 106 -5.76 -23.54 12.09
N ILE A 107 -4.88 -22.60 11.77
CA ILE A 107 -3.96 -21.95 12.70
C ILE A 107 -4.40 -20.51 12.95
N GLN A 108 -4.09 -20.01 14.14
CA GLN A 108 -4.32 -18.61 14.50
C GLN A 108 -3.05 -17.83 14.23
N ILE A 109 -3.15 -16.76 13.45
CA ILE A 109 -2.01 -15.90 13.10
C ILE A 109 -2.29 -14.46 13.54
N ILE A 110 -1.22 -13.69 13.68
CA ILE A 110 -1.26 -12.25 13.88
C ILE A 110 -0.95 -11.58 12.54
N GLU A 111 -1.84 -10.70 12.11
CA GLU A 111 -1.63 -9.78 10.98
C GLU A 111 -1.33 -8.40 11.55
N MET A 112 -0.23 -7.77 11.11
CA MET A 112 0.06 -6.38 11.42
C MET A 112 -0.45 -5.47 10.30
N GLY A 113 -0.82 -4.25 10.65
CA GLY A 113 -1.02 -3.20 9.68
C GLY A 113 -0.51 -1.86 10.19
N ILE A 114 -0.09 -1.01 9.26
CA ILE A 114 0.37 0.34 9.57
C ILE A 114 -0.87 1.23 9.79
N GLU A 115 -0.92 1.93 10.91
CA GLU A 115 -1.99 2.88 11.24
C GLU A 115 -1.45 4.22 11.71
N GLY A 116 -2.37 5.16 11.96
CA GLY A 116 -2.08 6.51 12.44
C GLY A 116 -0.96 7.16 11.64
N ASP A 117 0.13 7.47 12.34
CA ASP A 117 1.31 8.17 11.81
C ASP A 117 2.43 7.21 11.39
N GLY A 118 2.17 5.90 11.30
CA GLY A 118 3.21 4.91 10.98
C GLY A 118 3.83 5.10 9.59
N ASN A 119 3.07 5.54 8.59
CA ASN A 119 3.62 5.86 7.26
C ASN A 119 4.50 7.10 7.30
N ASP A 120 4.10 8.14 8.03
CA ASP A 120 4.92 9.34 8.26
C ASP A 120 6.22 9.00 9.00
N ALA A 121 6.12 8.09 9.98
CA ALA A 121 7.28 7.63 10.73
C ALA A 121 8.24 6.82 9.85
N ILE A 122 7.73 5.97 8.95
CA ILE A 122 8.52 5.29 7.93
C ILE A 122 9.20 6.31 7.00
N LEU A 123 8.46 7.32 6.53
CA LEU A 123 9.02 8.36 5.66
C LEU A 123 10.12 9.16 6.36
N SER A 124 9.91 9.51 7.63
CA SER A 124 10.89 10.26 8.42
C SER A 124 12.18 9.47 8.67
N ARG A 125 12.07 8.14 8.82
CA ARG A 125 13.21 7.25 9.09
C ARG A 125 13.94 6.80 7.83
N PHE A 126 13.21 6.54 6.76
CA PHE A 126 13.72 5.86 5.56
C PHE A 126 13.52 6.66 4.27
N GLY A 127 13.01 7.90 4.33
CA GLY A 127 12.85 8.75 3.14
C GLY A 127 14.20 9.06 2.51
N ARG A 128 14.33 8.83 1.20
CA ARG A 128 15.59 9.04 0.49
C ARG A 128 15.96 10.52 0.52
N ASN A 129 17.11 10.84 1.11
CA ASN A 129 17.59 12.20 1.34
C ASN A 129 16.64 13.09 2.16
N VAL A 130 15.65 12.52 2.84
CA VAL A 130 14.72 13.28 3.68
C VAL A 130 15.45 13.64 4.98
N LYS A 131 15.48 14.94 5.29
CA LYS A 131 16.02 15.47 6.54
C LYS A 131 14.90 15.64 7.57
N THR A 132 13.75 16.17 7.17
CA THR A 132 12.64 16.40 8.08
C THR A 132 11.30 16.35 7.33
N VAL A 133 10.37 15.55 7.86
CA VAL A 133 8.96 15.57 7.46
C VAL A 133 8.26 16.60 8.34
N HIS A 134 7.89 17.75 7.77
CA HIS A 134 7.20 18.80 8.54
C HIS A 134 5.73 18.45 8.74
N ARG A 135 5.09 19.13 9.71
CA ARG A 135 3.67 18.97 9.97
C ARG A 135 2.86 19.30 8.71
N HIS A 136 1.96 18.39 8.33
CA HIS A 136 1.09 18.57 7.18
C HIS A 136 0.06 19.68 7.41
N TRP A 137 -0.38 20.28 6.30
CA TRP A 137 -1.48 21.24 6.27
C TRP A 137 -2.77 20.52 5.90
N GLU A 138 -3.87 20.91 6.54
CA GLU A 138 -5.22 20.41 6.25
C GLU A 138 -6.04 21.56 5.67
N VAL A 139 -5.96 21.74 4.36
CA VAL A 139 -6.60 22.85 3.66
C VAL A 139 -8.08 22.55 3.48
N ARG A 140 -8.93 23.45 3.97
CA ARG A 140 -10.39 23.29 3.94
C ARG A 140 -11.04 24.07 2.79
N GLU A 141 -12.27 23.73 2.45
CA GLU A 141 -13.07 24.30 1.34
C GLU A 141 -13.07 25.83 1.28
N HIS A 142 -13.02 26.49 2.43
CA HIS A 142 -13.10 27.95 2.54
C HIS A 142 -11.77 28.61 2.87
N ASP A 143 -10.68 27.85 2.97
CA ASP A 143 -9.36 28.43 3.19
C ASP A 143 -8.85 29.10 1.90
N GLU A 144 -7.98 30.11 2.05
CA GLU A 144 -7.24 30.64 0.90
C GLU A 144 -5.99 29.79 0.69
N PHE A 145 -5.88 29.21 -0.50
CA PHE A 145 -4.75 28.37 -0.85
C PHE A 145 -4.28 28.69 -2.26
N THR A 146 -2.97 28.82 -2.42
CA THR A 146 -2.32 28.93 -3.74
C THR A 146 -1.42 27.72 -3.97
N TYR A 147 -1.52 27.14 -5.15
CA TYR A 147 -0.68 26.01 -5.54
C TYR A 147 0.76 26.45 -5.79
N PRO A 148 1.73 25.54 -5.65
CA PRO A 148 3.10 25.82 -6.07
C PRO A 148 3.13 26.14 -7.57
N GLY A 149 3.93 27.15 -7.93
CA GLY A 149 4.20 27.51 -9.32
C GLY A 149 5.54 26.94 -9.77
N TYR A 150 5.62 26.44 -10.99
CA TYR A 150 6.86 25.95 -11.59
C TYR A 150 7.28 26.86 -12.74
N ALA A 151 8.48 27.43 -12.65
CA ALA A 151 9.11 28.24 -13.69
C ALA A 151 10.51 27.67 -13.97
N GLY A 152 10.58 26.65 -14.82
CA GLY A 152 11.81 25.88 -15.03
C GLY A 152 12.22 25.16 -13.73
N LEU A 153 13.42 25.46 -13.22
CA LEU A 153 13.92 24.92 -11.95
C LEU A 153 13.45 25.73 -10.72
N ALA A 154 12.89 26.93 -10.92
CA ALA A 154 12.37 27.73 -9.83
C ALA A 154 10.98 27.25 -9.44
N VAL A 155 10.80 26.97 -8.15
CA VAL A 155 9.51 26.59 -7.57
C VAL A 155 9.06 27.68 -6.61
N THR A 156 7.90 28.27 -6.88
CA THR A 156 7.23 29.15 -5.92
C THR A 156 6.47 28.27 -4.93
N PRO A 157 6.71 28.39 -3.60
CA PRO A 157 6.02 27.56 -2.61
C PRO A 157 4.52 27.89 -2.57
N PRO A 158 3.67 26.93 -2.16
CA PRO A 158 2.26 27.20 -1.93
C PRO A 158 2.05 28.15 -0.74
N SER A 159 0.95 28.88 -0.74
CA SER A 159 0.50 29.66 0.43
C SER A 159 -0.83 29.13 0.97
N TRP A 160 -1.02 29.22 2.30
CA TRP A 160 -2.23 28.80 2.97
C TRP A 160 -2.62 29.79 4.07
N THR A 161 -3.85 30.30 4.02
CA THR A 161 -4.46 31.12 5.07
C THR A 161 -5.69 30.38 5.62
N PRO A 162 -5.62 29.81 6.83
CA PRO A 162 -6.71 29.03 7.39
C PRO A 162 -7.89 29.93 7.80
N LYS A 163 -9.08 29.62 7.31
CA LYS A 163 -10.37 30.17 7.77
C LYS A 163 -11.13 29.17 8.65
N GLY A 164 -10.79 27.88 8.58
CA GLY A 164 -11.22 26.86 9.54
C GLY A 164 -12.65 26.35 9.36
N LYS A 165 -13.26 26.54 8.17
CA LYS A 165 -14.62 26.10 7.86
C LYS A 165 -14.62 25.11 6.70
N GLY A 166 -15.58 24.18 6.72
CA GLY A 166 -15.77 23.19 5.66
C GLY A 166 -14.93 21.92 5.83
N LYS A 167 -15.07 21.00 4.88
CA LYS A 167 -14.33 19.73 4.81
C LYS A 167 -12.87 19.98 4.41
N VAL A 168 -11.97 19.09 4.78
CA VAL A 168 -10.59 19.08 4.27
C VAL A 168 -10.63 18.57 2.84
N ILE A 169 -10.22 19.43 1.91
CA ILE A 169 -10.18 19.14 0.48
C ILE A 169 -8.78 18.80 -0.01
N ARG A 170 -7.74 19.18 0.75
CA ARG A 170 -6.35 18.90 0.40
C ARG A 170 -5.50 18.67 1.64
N VAL A 171 -4.49 17.84 1.47
CA VAL A 171 -3.38 17.72 2.41
C VAL A 171 -2.09 18.13 1.71
N VAL A 172 -1.28 18.94 2.39
CA VAL A 172 0.03 19.41 1.88
C VAL A 172 1.12 18.98 2.85
N TYR A 173 2.15 18.32 2.36
CA TYR A 173 3.36 17.99 3.11
C TYR A 173 4.54 18.82 2.64
N PRO A 174 5.11 19.67 3.50
CA PRO A 174 6.45 20.20 3.31
C PRO A 174 7.48 19.14 3.73
N ILE A 175 8.34 18.74 2.79
CA ILE A 175 9.43 17.80 3.04
C ILE A 175 10.74 18.53 2.82
N GLU A 176 11.56 18.60 3.87
CA GLU A 176 12.89 19.17 3.81
C GLU A 176 13.90 18.06 3.53
N TYR A 177 14.70 18.24 2.49
CA TYR A 177 15.78 17.34 2.10
C TYR A 177 17.12 17.76 2.72
N ILE A 178 18.10 16.86 2.70
CA ILE A 178 19.43 17.06 3.30
C ILE A 178 20.19 18.24 2.66
N ASP A 179 19.94 18.53 1.38
CA ASP A 179 20.50 19.66 0.66
C ASP A 179 19.85 21.01 1.01
N GLY A 180 18.82 21.01 1.86
CA GLY A 180 18.07 22.19 2.27
C GLY A 180 16.90 22.56 1.36
N GLN A 181 16.68 21.82 0.26
CA GLN A 181 15.50 22.01 -0.57
C GLN A 181 14.24 21.60 0.19
N VAL A 182 13.17 22.37 0.05
CA VAL A 182 11.83 22.01 0.56
C VAL A 182 10.90 21.78 -0.61
N GLU A 183 10.36 20.56 -0.71
CA GLU A 183 9.32 20.23 -1.68
C GLU A 183 7.96 20.11 -1.01
N PHE A 184 6.91 20.45 -1.74
CA PHE A 184 5.53 20.43 -1.26
C PHE A 184 4.74 19.36 -2.01
N PHE A 185 4.42 18.28 -1.32
CA PHE A 185 3.59 17.21 -1.88
C PHE A 185 2.13 17.43 -1.51
N ILE A 186 1.25 17.36 -2.52
CA ILE A 186 -0.17 17.62 -2.36
C ILE A 186 -0.97 16.38 -2.75
N ALA A 187 -2.02 16.08 -1.99
CA ALA A 187 -3.08 15.16 -2.38
C ALA A 187 -4.44 15.85 -2.24
N GLU A 188 -5.28 15.63 -3.23
CA GLU A 188 -6.65 16.12 -3.24
C GLU A 188 -7.57 15.12 -2.54
N ARG A 189 -8.73 15.58 -2.07
CA ARG A 189 -9.74 14.71 -1.48
C ARG A 189 -10.24 13.66 -2.47
N GLU A 190 -10.49 14.08 -3.72
CA GLU A 190 -11.02 13.18 -4.76
C GLU A 190 -10.06 12.06 -5.13
N ASP A 191 -8.75 12.24 -4.91
CA ASP A 191 -7.74 11.20 -5.10
C ASP A 191 -8.01 9.95 -4.23
N VAL A 192 -8.72 10.07 -3.12
CA VAL A 192 -9.04 8.94 -2.23
C VAL A 192 -10.02 7.96 -2.88
N LYS A 193 -10.79 8.41 -3.88
CA LYS A 193 -11.79 7.60 -4.59
C LYS A 193 -11.22 6.34 -5.21
N ALA A 194 -10.06 6.43 -5.88
CA ALA A 194 -9.42 5.26 -6.49
C ALA A 194 -9.14 4.16 -5.45
N ASN A 195 -8.67 4.55 -4.26
CA ASN A 195 -8.40 3.61 -3.16
C ASN A 195 -9.70 3.06 -2.57
N LEU A 196 -10.75 3.89 -2.44
CA LEU A 196 -12.06 3.45 -1.96
C LEU A 196 -12.64 2.37 -2.89
N LEU A 197 -12.63 2.60 -4.20
CA LEU A 197 -13.15 1.65 -5.19
C LEU A 197 -12.37 0.32 -5.15
N ALA A 198 -11.04 0.38 -5.08
CA ALA A 198 -10.21 -0.81 -4.92
C ALA A 198 -10.59 -1.61 -3.65
N HIS A 199 -10.84 -0.92 -2.54
CA HIS A 199 -11.33 -1.56 -1.31
C HIS A 199 -12.70 -2.20 -1.49
N MET A 200 -13.67 -1.51 -2.11
CA MET A 200 -15.01 -2.05 -2.39
C MET A 200 -14.94 -3.30 -3.27
N TYR A 201 -14.11 -3.28 -4.32
CA TYR A 201 -13.92 -4.43 -5.21
C TYR A 201 -13.29 -5.63 -4.52
N ASN A 202 -12.38 -5.41 -3.58
CA ASN A 202 -11.77 -6.48 -2.79
C ASN A 202 -12.78 -7.14 -1.85
N ASN A 203 -13.67 -6.36 -1.25
CA ASN A 203 -14.73 -6.89 -0.38
C ASN A 203 -15.73 -7.80 -1.13
N LEU A 204 -15.82 -7.62 -2.44
CA LEU A 204 -16.67 -8.42 -3.33
C LEU A 204 -15.98 -9.68 -3.87
N MET A 205 -14.73 -9.96 -3.50
CA MET A 205 -13.95 -11.02 -4.13
C MET A 205 -14.61 -12.40 -4.07
N TRP A 206 -15.22 -12.73 -2.93
CA TRP A 206 -15.91 -14.00 -2.68
C TRP A 206 -17.42 -13.90 -2.87
N ASP A 207 -17.91 -12.80 -3.45
CA ASP A 207 -19.34 -12.57 -3.68
C ASP A 207 -19.77 -13.26 -4.99
N ASN A 208 -20.88 -13.99 -4.95
CA ASN A 208 -21.42 -14.69 -6.11
C ASN A 208 -21.87 -13.73 -7.22
N LYS A 209 -22.25 -12.48 -6.88
CA LYS A 209 -22.64 -11.44 -7.85
C LYS A 209 -21.54 -10.41 -8.07
N LYS A 210 -20.27 -10.79 -7.91
CA LYS A 210 -19.12 -9.86 -8.00
C LYS A 210 -19.09 -9.05 -9.28
N THR A 211 -19.41 -9.63 -10.44
CA THR A 211 -19.33 -8.93 -11.74
C THR A 211 -20.37 -7.81 -11.83
N GLU A 212 -21.65 -8.15 -11.61
CA GLU A 212 -22.76 -7.17 -11.62
C GLU A 212 -22.55 -6.04 -10.60
N LYS A 213 -22.13 -6.39 -9.38
CA LYS A 213 -21.90 -5.40 -8.31
C LYS A 213 -20.71 -4.49 -8.63
N LYS A 214 -19.63 -5.01 -9.22
CA LYS A 214 -18.48 -4.22 -9.63
C LYS A 214 -18.82 -3.24 -10.75
N GLU A 215 -19.61 -3.69 -11.72
CA GLU A 215 -20.09 -2.85 -12.83
C GLU A 215 -20.95 -1.70 -12.32
N LYS A 216 -21.94 -1.98 -11.45
CA LYS A 216 -22.75 -0.94 -10.79
C LYS A 216 -21.92 0.09 -10.02
N ILE A 217 -20.95 -0.37 -9.22
CA ILE A 217 -20.04 0.53 -8.49
C ILE A 217 -19.22 1.38 -9.48
N LYS A 218 -18.73 0.76 -10.57
CA LYS A 218 -17.92 1.45 -11.58
C LYS A 218 -18.73 2.56 -12.26
N GLU A 219 -19.89 2.22 -12.84
CA GLU A 219 -20.79 3.17 -13.52
C GLU A 219 -21.18 4.32 -12.59
N PHE A 220 -21.56 4.02 -11.34
CA PHE A 220 -21.89 5.05 -10.37
C PHE A 220 -20.68 5.94 -10.05
N SER A 221 -19.50 5.35 -9.90
CA SER A 221 -18.29 6.10 -9.56
C SER A 221 -17.76 7.00 -10.68
N GLU A 222 -18.08 6.73 -11.94
CA GLU A 222 -17.60 7.55 -13.06
C GLU A 222 -18.24 8.95 -13.06
N VAL A 223 -19.48 9.07 -12.55
CA VAL A 223 -20.26 10.31 -12.58
C VAL A 223 -20.45 10.98 -11.22
N HIS A 224 -20.05 10.34 -10.12
CA HIS A 224 -20.20 10.87 -8.76
C HIS A 224 -18.85 11.11 -8.08
N THR A 225 -18.76 12.14 -7.26
CA THR A 225 -17.61 12.47 -6.39
C THR A 225 -17.42 11.44 -5.27
N LEU A 226 -16.26 11.49 -4.60
CA LEU A 226 -16.00 10.67 -3.42
C LEU A 226 -17.09 10.80 -2.35
N ASP A 227 -17.49 12.02 -2.01
CA ASP A 227 -18.48 12.26 -0.96
C ASP A 227 -19.85 11.71 -1.36
N GLU A 228 -20.27 11.87 -2.62
CA GLU A 228 -21.55 11.34 -3.12
C GLU A 228 -21.59 9.81 -3.11
N ILE A 229 -20.48 9.14 -3.43
CA ILE A 229 -20.34 7.67 -3.30
C ILE A 229 -20.46 7.26 -1.83
N LEU A 230 -19.83 8.02 -0.92
CA LEU A 230 -19.87 7.74 0.50
C LEU A 230 -21.21 8.08 1.15
N ASP A 231 -22.00 9.00 0.60
CA ASP A 231 -23.34 9.34 1.10
C ASP A 231 -24.44 8.41 0.54
N ASN A 232 -24.18 7.70 -0.57
CA ASN A 232 -25.14 6.78 -1.17
C ASN A 232 -25.22 5.43 -0.43
N SER A 233 -26.33 5.18 0.26
CA SER A 233 -26.56 3.94 1.04
C SER A 233 -26.42 2.65 0.23
N GLU A 234 -26.87 2.63 -1.02
CA GLU A 234 -26.76 1.46 -1.90
C GLU A 234 -25.29 1.13 -2.17
N MET A 235 -24.48 2.12 -2.52
CA MET A 235 -23.04 1.93 -2.76
C MET A 235 -22.32 1.50 -1.48
N GLN A 236 -22.69 2.04 -0.31
CA GLN A 236 -22.11 1.59 0.96
C GLN A 236 -22.37 0.11 1.24
N GLU A 237 -23.59 -0.36 0.96
CA GLU A 237 -24.00 -1.75 1.17
C GLU A 237 -23.36 -2.69 0.16
N ILE A 238 -23.42 -2.35 -1.14
CA ILE A 238 -22.80 -3.14 -2.22
C ILE A 238 -21.29 -3.23 -1.98
N GLY A 239 -20.62 -2.13 -1.67
CA GLY A 239 -19.18 -2.08 -1.41
C GLY A 239 -18.74 -2.67 -0.07
N LYS A 240 -19.68 -3.03 0.81
CA LYS A 240 -19.44 -3.52 2.18
C LYS A 240 -18.41 -2.65 2.92
N ILE A 241 -18.55 -1.33 2.83
CA ILE A 241 -17.56 -0.41 3.41
C ILE A 241 -17.63 -0.42 4.94
N SER A 242 -16.48 -0.25 5.60
CA SER A 242 -16.40 -0.29 7.06
C SER A 242 -17.15 0.88 7.72
N PRO A 243 -17.64 0.74 8.97
CA PRO A 243 -18.35 1.80 9.69
C PRO A 243 -17.61 3.14 9.78
N ALA A 244 -16.28 3.11 9.81
CA ALA A 244 -15.44 4.31 9.84
C ALA A 244 -15.62 5.26 8.64
N TRP A 245 -16.19 4.78 7.53
CA TRP A 245 -16.55 5.61 6.37
C TRP A 245 -17.96 6.21 6.45
N LYS A 246 -18.81 5.71 7.37
CA LYS A 246 -20.23 6.08 7.48
C LYS A 246 -20.45 7.25 8.42
N GLU A 247 -19.77 7.27 9.55
CA GLU A 247 -19.90 8.34 10.54
C GLU A 247 -19.15 9.60 10.09
N PRO A 248 -19.77 10.80 10.08
CA PRO A 248 -19.15 12.00 9.53
C PRO A 248 -17.78 12.36 10.11
N GLN A 249 -17.61 12.25 11.43
CA GLN A 249 -16.34 12.57 12.09
C GLN A 249 -15.25 11.53 11.76
N SER A 250 -15.58 10.25 11.89
CA SER A 250 -14.67 9.13 11.58
C SER A 250 -14.28 9.12 10.10
N ARG A 251 -15.22 9.46 9.21
CA ARG A 251 -15.03 9.57 7.76
C ARG A 251 -14.02 10.64 7.41
N GLU A 252 -14.09 11.81 8.05
CA GLU A 252 -13.17 12.90 7.76
C GLU A 252 -11.73 12.54 8.13
N SER A 253 -11.52 12.01 9.33
CA SER A 253 -10.20 11.50 9.76
C SER A 253 -9.70 10.38 8.84
N MET A 254 -10.60 9.52 8.37
CA MET A 254 -10.28 8.44 7.42
C MET A 254 -9.80 8.98 6.06
N ILE A 255 -10.48 9.99 5.52
CA ILE A 255 -10.14 10.62 4.24
C ILE A 255 -8.82 11.36 4.34
N VAL A 256 -8.61 12.15 5.41
CA VAL A 256 -7.33 12.82 5.68
C VAL A 256 -6.19 11.81 5.74
N ARG A 257 -6.37 10.70 6.48
CA ARG A 257 -5.37 9.63 6.54
C ARG A 257 -5.06 9.02 5.17
N LYS A 258 -6.07 8.80 4.32
CA LYS A 258 -5.86 8.24 2.97
C LYS A 258 -5.15 9.23 2.04
N MET A 259 -5.42 10.54 2.17
CA MET A 259 -4.66 11.58 1.48
C MET A 259 -3.19 11.58 1.91
N ARG A 260 -2.92 11.55 3.23
CA ARG A 260 -1.57 11.47 3.80
C ARG A 260 -0.80 10.26 3.29
N ASN A 261 -1.41 9.06 3.35
CA ASN A 261 -0.79 7.84 2.86
C ASN A 261 -0.46 7.90 1.35
N ARG A 262 -1.32 8.53 0.55
CA ARG A 262 -1.09 8.70 -0.90
C ARG A 262 0.11 9.60 -1.16
N ILE A 263 0.31 10.64 -0.35
CA ILE A 263 1.49 11.51 -0.45
C ILE A 263 2.74 10.73 -0.08
N VAL A 264 2.75 10.09 1.09
CA VAL A 264 3.91 9.33 1.57
C VAL A 264 4.36 8.29 0.54
N LYS A 265 3.43 7.59 -0.11
CA LYS A 265 3.74 6.60 -1.16
C LYS A 265 4.51 7.17 -2.35
N LYS A 266 4.29 8.43 -2.73
CA LYS A 266 4.98 9.07 -3.86
C LYS A 266 6.44 9.39 -3.58
N ILE A 267 6.82 9.52 -2.30
CA ILE A 267 8.17 9.93 -1.92
C ILE A 267 9.06 8.68 -1.88
N PRO A 268 10.21 8.67 -2.58
CA PRO A 268 11.12 7.52 -2.57
C PRO A 268 11.68 7.27 -1.19
N LYS A 269 11.77 5.99 -0.81
CA LYS A 269 12.47 5.55 0.40
C LYS A 269 13.76 4.86 0.02
N ASP A 270 14.74 4.95 0.91
CA ASP A 270 15.99 4.20 0.86
C ASP A 270 16.11 3.45 2.19
N PHE A 271 15.87 2.13 2.12
CA PHE A 271 15.95 1.27 3.30
C PHE A 271 17.36 0.75 3.55
N SER A 272 18.29 0.93 2.60
CA SER A 272 19.68 0.47 2.61
C SER A 272 19.90 -1.03 2.92
N ASN A 273 18.81 -1.80 3.10
CA ASN A 273 18.81 -3.20 3.49
C ASN A 273 17.64 -3.92 2.81
N ALA A 274 17.97 -4.94 2.01
CA ALA A 274 17.00 -5.71 1.21
C ALA A 274 15.92 -6.41 2.05
N TYR A 275 16.23 -6.79 3.30
CA TYR A 275 15.24 -7.38 4.19
C TYR A 275 14.14 -6.37 4.53
N ILE A 276 14.51 -5.13 4.88
CA ILE A 276 13.54 -4.06 5.18
C ILE A 276 12.69 -3.73 3.94
N GLU A 277 13.32 -3.67 2.77
CA GLU A 277 12.65 -3.46 1.49
C GLU A 277 11.61 -4.56 1.22
N SER A 278 11.97 -5.83 1.38
CA SER A 278 11.03 -6.96 1.22
C SER A 278 9.86 -6.92 2.21
N ILE A 279 10.08 -6.43 3.44
CA ILE A 279 9.00 -6.25 4.42
C ILE A 279 8.04 -5.18 3.92
N ILE A 280 8.55 -4.05 3.44
CA ILE A 280 7.73 -2.96 2.91
C ILE A 280 6.95 -3.42 1.70
N GLU A 281 7.55 -4.13 0.75
CA GLU A 281 6.80 -4.70 -0.38
C GLU A 281 5.67 -5.61 0.11
N SER A 282 5.93 -6.47 1.10
CA SER A 282 4.91 -7.37 1.69
C SER A 282 3.85 -6.65 2.52
N ALA A 283 4.16 -5.47 3.09
CA ALA A 283 3.27 -4.69 3.95
C ALA A 283 2.47 -3.63 3.17
N GLU A 284 3.09 -3.06 2.13
CA GLU A 284 2.51 -2.12 1.16
C GLU A 284 1.69 -2.81 0.08
N ASP A 285 1.64 -4.15 0.09
CA ASP A 285 0.95 -5.08 -0.81
C ASP A 285 -0.51 -4.67 -1.08
N ASP A 286 -0.65 -3.59 -1.84
CA ASP A 286 -1.87 -3.04 -2.38
C ASP A 286 -2.30 -3.93 -3.54
N TYR A 287 -3.59 -3.86 -3.86
CA TYR A 287 -4.32 -4.54 -4.92
C TYR A 287 -3.53 -5.17 -6.10
N GLN A 288 -2.50 -4.51 -6.65
CA GLN A 288 -1.74 -5.01 -7.80
C GLN A 288 -0.95 -6.29 -7.51
N THR A 289 -0.18 -6.34 -6.41
CA THR A 289 0.64 -7.52 -6.09
C THR A 289 -0.23 -8.70 -5.65
N ARG A 290 -1.32 -8.44 -4.91
CA ARG A 290 -2.33 -9.45 -4.56
C ARG A 290 -3.15 -9.98 -5.75
N GLN A 291 -3.22 -9.24 -6.86
CA GLN A 291 -3.82 -9.71 -8.12
C GLN A 291 -2.80 -10.52 -8.93
N MET A 292 -1.55 -10.06 -9.01
CA MET A 292 -0.47 -10.78 -9.70
C MET A 292 -0.20 -12.14 -9.06
N ASN A 293 -0.02 -12.20 -7.74
CA ASN A 293 0.23 -13.46 -7.01
C ASN A 293 -0.95 -14.44 -7.12
N ARG A 294 -2.18 -13.94 -7.30
CA ARG A 294 -3.36 -14.80 -7.51
C ARG A 294 -3.52 -15.25 -8.95
N LYS A 295 -3.25 -14.38 -9.93
CA LYS A 295 -3.17 -14.77 -11.34
C LYS A 295 -2.05 -15.78 -11.56
N GLU A 296 -0.90 -15.61 -10.92
CA GLU A 296 0.19 -16.58 -10.97
C GLU A 296 -0.24 -17.92 -10.36
N ALA A 297 -0.94 -17.92 -9.23
CA ALA A 297 -1.48 -19.15 -8.65
C ALA A 297 -2.55 -19.81 -9.56
N GLU A 298 -3.43 -19.02 -10.19
CA GLU A 298 -4.44 -19.51 -11.15
C GLU A 298 -3.80 -20.04 -12.44
N ILE A 299 -2.76 -19.37 -12.96
CA ILE A 299 -1.99 -19.79 -14.15
C ILE A 299 -1.19 -21.06 -13.84
N VAL A 300 -0.56 -21.17 -12.67
CA VAL A 300 0.15 -22.40 -12.25
C VAL A 300 -0.83 -23.56 -12.11
N ASP A 301 -2.00 -23.33 -11.51
CA ASP A 301 -3.06 -24.35 -11.41
C ASP A 301 -3.62 -24.73 -12.81
N GLU A 302 -3.72 -23.78 -13.75
CA GLU A 302 -4.12 -24.05 -15.13
C GLU A 302 -3.03 -24.80 -15.91
N ILE A 303 -1.76 -24.45 -15.74
CA ILE A 303 -0.62 -25.16 -16.33
C ILE A 303 -0.54 -26.57 -15.77
N ASP A 304 -0.69 -26.78 -14.47
CA ASP A 304 -0.67 -28.13 -13.87
C ASP A 304 -1.86 -29.00 -14.33
N LYS A 305 -3.02 -28.39 -14.62
CA LYS A 305 -4.21 -29.10 -15.12
C LYS A 305 -4.17 -29.36 -16.63
N ASN A 306 -3.55 -28.47 -17.40
CA ASN A 306 -3.50 -28.54 -18.87
C ASN A 306 -2.14 -29.01 -19.40
N ALA A 307 -1.14 -29.22 -18.54
CA ALA A 307 0.12 -29.84 -18.91
C ALA A 307 -0.14 -31.24 -19.48
N ASN A 308 0.19 -31.41 -20.76
CA ASN A 308 0.06 -32.65 -21.55
C ASN A 308 -1.36 -33.04 -22.00
N SER A 309 -2.35 -32.15 -21.99
CA SER A 309 -3.69 -32.45 -22.53
C SER A 309 -3.81 -32.22 -24.04
N GLU A 310 -2.96 -31.37 -24.63
CA GLU A 310 -2.92 -31.15 -26.08
C GLU A 310 -1.83 -32.00 -26.74
N VAL A 311 -2.25 -32.98 -27.55
CA VAL A 311 -1.38 -33.62 -28.53
C VAL A 311 -1.08 -32.58 -29.59
N PHE A 312 0.15 -32.06 -29.58
CA PHE A 312 0.65 -31.18 -30.63
C PHE A 312 0.73 -32.00 -31.92
N ASP A 313 -0.31 -31.93 -32.75
CA ASP A 313 -0.29 -32.53 -34.08
C ASP A 313 0.30 -31.48 -35.03
N PRO A 314 1.58 -31.61 -35.45
CA PRO A 314 2.21 -30.60 -36.27
C PRO A 314 1.48 -30.52 -37.60
N LYS A 315 0.73 -29.42 -37.81
CA LYS A 315 0.12 -29.15 -39.10
C LYS A 315 1.23 -29.05 -40.16
N PRO A 316 1.07 -29.69 -41.33
CA PRO A 316 2.02 -29.54 -42.43
C PRO A 316 2.19 -28.05 -42.74
N ILE A 317 3.45 -27.62 -42.86
CA ILE A 317 3.81 -26.26 -43.25
C ILE A 317 3.25 -26.04 -44.66
N GLU A 318 2.20 -25.24 -44.79
CA GLU A 318 1.81 -24.71 -46.10
C GLU A 318 2.88 -23.70 -46.53
N PRO A 319 3.42 -23.81 -47.76
CA PRO A 319 4.45 -22.90 -48.22
C PRO A 319 3.89 -21.47 -48.28
N GLU A 320 4.49 -20.57 -47.49
CA GLU A 320 4.16 -19.14 -47.51
C GLU A 320 4.25 -18.59 -48.93
N LYS A 321 3.17 -17.93 -49.40
CA LYS A 321 3.20 -17.17 -50.65
C LYS A 321 4.14 -15.98 -50.47
N ARG A 322 5.16 -15.91 -51.31
CA ARG A 322 6.12 -14.80 -51.35
C ARG A 322 5.38 -13.46 -51.53
N PRO A 323 5.84 -12.37 -50.88
CA PRO A 323 5.29 -11.03 -51.09
C PRO A 323 5.47 -10.60 -52.56
N GLN A 324 4.43 -10.01 -53.15
CA GLN A 324 4.32 -9.73 -54.60
C GLN A 324 5.28 -8.65 -55.14
N ASN A 325 6.08 -7.99 -54.31
CA ASN A 325 6.94 -6.87 -54.73
C ASN A 325 8.43 -7.25 -54.83
N VAL A 326 8.73 -8.54 -55.04
CA VAL A 326 10.09 -9.05 -55.21
C VAL A 326 10.10 -10.02 -56.39
N THR A 327 10.92 -9.75 -57.40
CA THR A 327 11.16 -10.70 -58.52
C THR A 327 11.95 -11.91 -58.04
N GLU A 328 11.97 -13.01 -58.80
CA GLU A 328 12.62 -14.27 -58.38
C GLU A 328 14.12 -14.15 -58.04
N ASP A 329 14.78 -13.06 -58.46
CA ASP A 329 16.18 -12.76 -58.16
C ASP A 329 16.40 -11.82 -56.96
N GLY A 330 15.34 -11.37 -56.27
CA GLY A 330 15.46 -10.69 -54.98
C GLY A 330 15.56 -9.15 -54.99
N GLU A 331 15.29 -8.48 -56.11
CA GLU A 331 15.26 -7.00 -56.16
C GLU A 331 13.84 -6.44 -55.89
N ILE A 332 13.77 -5.34 -55.13
CA ILE A 332 12.54 -4.62 -54.77
C ILE A 332 12.26 -3.58 -55.86
N GLN A 333 11.08 -3.63 -56.49
CA GLN A 333 10.69 -2.60 -57.47
C GLN A 333 10.17 -1.34 -56.76
N GLU A 334 10.70 -0.17 -57.14
CA GLU A 334 10.22 1.14 -56.67
C GLU A 334 8.77 1.38 -57.10
N GLY A 335 7.90 1.64 -56.13
CA GLY A 335 6.48 1.93 -56.38
C GLY A 335 6.28 3.25 -57.09
N VAL A 336 5.45 3.24 -58.14
CA VAL A 336 5.01 4.43 -58.86
C VAL A 336 4.13 5.30 -57.94
N PHE A 337 4.52 6.56 -57.76
CA PHE A 337 3.76 7.55 -57.01
C PHE A 337 2.59 8.06 -57.86
N THR A 338 1.35 7.89 -57.38
CA THR A 338 0.16 8.53 -57.94
C THR A 338 -0.27 9.67 -57.03
N GLU A 339 -0.26 10.90 -57.56
CA GLU A 339 -0.82 12.09 -56.91
C GLU A 339 -2.32 11.89 -56.63
N VAL A 340 -2.74 12.19 -55.41
CA VAL A 340 -4.15 12.30 -55.02
C VAL A 340 -4.43 13.78 -54.83
N ASP A 341 -5.45 14.29 -55.52
CA ASP A 341 -5.84 15.69 -55.60
C ASP A 341 -5.98 16.35 -54.22
N GLN A 342 -5.39 17.55 -54.07
CA GLN A 342 -5.53 18.42 -52.90
C GLN A 342 -6.92 19.06 -52.90
N GLU A 343 -7.78 18.69 -51.96
CA GLU A 343 -8.92 19.53 -51.59
C GLU A 343 -8.41 20.81 -50.91
N THR A 344 -8.64 21.95 -51.57
CA THR A 344 -8.35 23.29 -51.06
C THR A 344 -9.19 23.58 -49.82
N PHE A 345 -8.54 23.67 -48.65
CA PHE A 345 -9.16 24.16 -47.43
C PHE A 345 -9.10 25.70 -47.42
N ASP A 346 -10.27 26.33 -47.60
CA ASP A 346 -10.44 27.78 -47.61
C ASP A 346 -10.33 28.34 -46.18
N LEU A 347 -9.32 29.19 -45.95
CA LEU A 347 -9.09 29.89 -44.69
C LEU A 347 -9.89 31.19 -44.71
N GLY A 348 -11.09 31.15 -44.12
CA GLY A 348 -11.91 32.35 -43.93
C GLY A 348 -11.18 33.39 -43.08
N GLU A 349 -10.96 34.57 -43.68
CA GLU A 349 -10.50 35.78 -43.02
C GLU A 349 -11.56 36.25 -42.01
N ASP A 350 -11.22 36.24 -40.72
CA ASP A 350 -11.57 37.30 -39.76
C ASP A 350 -10.87 37.00 -38.41
N ASP A 351 -9.60 37.37 -38.36
CA ASP A 351 -8.86 37.65 -37.13
C ASP A 351 -8.70 39.17 -37.05
N PRO A 352 -9.15 39.81 -35.96
CA PRO A 352 -8.29 40.85 -35.43
C PRO A 352 -8.24 40.81 -33.89
N TYR A 353 -7.14 40.24 -33.38
CA TYR A 353 -6.62 40.27 -31.99
C TYR A 353 -7.14 39.21 -31.02
#